data_AF-A0A9D6D6K2-F1
#
_entry.id   AF-A0A9D6D6K2-F1
#
_cell.length_a   1.000
_cell.length_b   1.000
_cell.length_c   1.000
_cell.angle_alpha   90.00
_cell.angle_beta   90.00
_cell.angle_gamma   90.00
#
_symmetry.space_group_name_H-M   'P 1'
#
loop_
_entity.id
_entity.type
_entity.pdbx_description
1 polymer ?
#
loop_
_entity_poly.entity_id
_entity_poly.type
_entity_poly.pdbx_seq_one_letter_code
_entity_poly.pdbx_strand_id
1 'polypeptide(L)'
;MITDVPGIRVGHAWDEVGLTGVSVVVCERPAVCGVALRGAANDVVGLDYLDPAHIVATVNAVVLGGGSRFGEEAIAGVMRVLEARGVGYAAGPTVVPHVPGAFLFDLNVGDGRVRPTREMGAGTGCSVGKLHGIARAMRGGIGSASVRIGG
;
A
#
# COMPACT_ATOMS: atom_id res chain seq x y z
N MET A 1 -8.40 -4.20 15.41
CA MET A 1 -7.86 -3.64 14.15
C MET A 1 -6.84 -4.60 13.53
N ILE A 2 -6.39 -4.35 12.30
CA ILE A 2 -5.29 -5.13 11.68
C ILE A 2 -3.99 -5.09 12.51
N THR A 3 -3.76 -3.99 13.22
CA THR A 3 -2.65 -3.78 14.18
C THR A 3 -2.78 -4.61 15.47
N ASP A 4 -3.86 -5.38 15.66
CA ASP A 4 -3.96 -6.35 16.76
C ASP A 4 -3.05 -7.57 16.50
N VAL A 5 -2.57 -7.74 15.27
CA VAL A 5 -1.48 -8.66 14.92
C VAL A 5 -0.14 -8.02 15.34
N PRO A 6 0.60 -8.60 16.30
CA PRO A 6 1.85 -8.01 16.78
C PRO A 6 2.88 -7.83 15.67
N GLY A 7 3.50 -6.65 15.61
CA GLY A 7 4.50 -6.30 14.60
C GLY A 7 3.94 -5.78 13.28
N ILE A 8 2.61 -5.65 13.14
CA ILE A 8 1.98 -4.93 12.02
C ILE A 8 1.72 -3.48 12.45
N ARG A 9 2.25 -2.54 11.67
CA ARG A 9 2.01 -1.09 11.81
C ARG A 9 1.29 -0.58 10.57
N VAL A 10 0.45 0.44 10.73
CA VAL A 10 -0.25 1.11 9.63
C VAL A 10 -0.17 2.61 9.88
N GLY A 11 -0.17 3.42 8.83
CA GLY A 11 -0.31 4.87 9.01
C GLY A 11 -1.17 5.55 7.94
N HIS A 12 -1.65 6.76 8.28
CA HIS A 12 -2.52 7.58 7.40
C HIS A 12 -2.08 9.06 7.13
N ALA A 13 -2.02 9.55 5.86
CA ALA A 13 -1.76 10.96 5.44
C ALA A 13 -2.17 11.25 3.96
N TRP A 14 -3.03 12.24 3.72
CA TRP A 14 -3.74 12.42 2.44
C TRP A 14 -3.59 13.84 1.89
N ASP A 15 -4.09 14.09 0.68
CA ASP A 15 -4.32 15.46 0.17
C ASP A 15 -5.82 15.77 0.12
N GLU A 16 -6.23 16.88 0.75
CA GLU A 16 -7.64 17.29 0.89
C GLU A 16 -8.20 18.00 -0.35
N VAL A 17 -7.36 18.42 -1.29
CA VAL A 17 -7.74 19.08 -2.56
C VAL A 17 -7.80 18.06 -3.70
N GLY A 18 -6.80 17.19 -3.79
CA GLY A 18 -6.79 16.03 -4.69
C GLY A 18 -7.78 14.93 -4.30
N LEU A 19 -8.18 14.88 -3.02
CA LEU A 19 -9.03 13.84 -2.43
C LEU A 19 -8.45 12.42 -2.57
N THR A 20 -7.12 12.32 -2.45
CA THR A 20 -6.30 11.12 -2.66
C THR A 20 -5.31 10.86 -1.51
N GLY A 21 -4.62 9.72 -1.49
CA GLY A 21 -3.59 9.38 -0.50
C GLY A 21 -3.02 7.96 -0.61
N VAL A 22 -2.16 7.49 0.32
CA VAL A 22 -1.45 6.18 0.25
C VAL A 22 -1.28 5.41 1.59
N SER A 23 -2.26 4.58 1.99
CA SER A 23 -2.13 3.75 3.20
C SER A 23 -0.97 2.76 3.10
N VAL A 24 -0.05 2.78 4.06
CA VAL A 24 1.09 1.86 4.13
C VAL A 24 0.92 0.93 5.31
N VAL A 25 0.99 -0.38 5.06
CA VAL A 25 1.12 -1.42 6.09
C VAL A 25 2.59 -1.80 6.17
N VAL A 26 3.22 -1.66 7.35
CA VAL A 26 4.65 -1.93 7.58
C VAL A 26 4.79 -3.11 8.54
N CYS A 27 5.68 -4.03 8.22
CA CYS A 27 6.00 -5.19 9.04
C CYS A 27 7.30 -4.94 9.82
N GLU A 28 7.28 -5.02 11.14
CA GLU A 28 8.49 -4.85 11.99
C GLU A 28 9.58 -5.89 11.71
N ARG A 29 9.16 -7.06 11.24
CA ARG A 29 10.02 -8.11 10.68
C ARG A 29 9.47 -8.46 9.29
N PRO A 30 10.32 -8.82 8.31
CA PRO A 30 9.84 -9.23 6.98
C PRO A 30 8.77 -10.32 7.10
N ALA A 31 7.65 -10.13 6.41
CA ALA A 31 6.49 -11.01 6.51
C ALA A 31 6.27 -11.76 5.19
N VAL A 32 5.89 -13.04 5.27
CA VAL A 32 5.40 -13.78 4.10
C VAL A 32 4.09 -13.14 3.64
N CYS A 33 3.96 -12.90 2.34
CA CYS A 33 2.80 -12.26 1.76
C CYS A 33 2.42 -12.94 0.44
N GLY A 34 1.14 -12.86 0.07
CA GLY A 34 0.58 -13.42 -1.15
C GLY A 34 -0.58 -12.55 -1.61
N VAL A 35 -0.97 -12.67 -2.88
CA VAL A 35 -2.01 -11.83 -3.51
C VAL A 35 -3.06 -12.65 -4.24
N ALA A 36 -4.30 -12.16 -4.24
CA ALA A 36 -5.37 -12.67 -5.09
C ALA A 36 -6.07 -11.52 -5.80
N LEU A 37 -5.83 -11.38 -7.10
CA LEU A 37 -6.51 -10.38 -7.93
C LEU A 37 -7.92 -10.86 -8.28
N ARG A 38 -8.93 -10.02 -8.02
CA ARG A 38 -10.36 -10.32 -8.25
C ARG A 38 -11.09 -9.28 -9.09
N GLY A 39 -10.51 -8.09 -9.27
CA GLY A 39 -10.97 -7.12 -10.26
C GLY A 39 -10.39 -7.42 -11.64
N ALA A 40 -10.90 -6.74 -12.67
CA ALA A 40 -10.37 -6.81 -14.04
C ALA A 40 -9.53 -5.57 -14.43
N ALA A 41 -9.66 -4.47 -13.69
CA ALA A 41 -8.94 -3.20 -13.91
C ALA A 41 -8.06 -2.90 -12.69
N ASN A 42 -7.04 -3.73 -12.48
CA ASN A 42 -6.13 -3.66 -11.34
C ASN A 42 -4.82 -2.94 -11.68
N ASP A 43 -4.60 -1.78 -11.06
CA ASP A 43 -3.28 -1.16 -10.98
C ASP A 43 -2.51 -1.73 -9.78
N VAL A 44 -1.43 -2.45 -10.07
CA VAL A 44 -0.63 -3.21 -9.10
C VAL A 44 0.84 -3.21 -9.53
N VAL A 45 1.74 -3.20 -8.54
CA VAL A 45 3.20 -3.09 -8.72
C VAL A 45 3.90 -4.02 -7.75
N GLY A 46 4.99 -4.65 -8.18
CA GLY A 46 5.83 -5.51 -7.34
C GLY A 46 5.18 -6.83 -6.91
N LEU A 47 4.21 -7.35 -7.67
CA LEU A 47 3.54 -8.61 -7.32
C LEU A 47 4.46 -9.84 -7.42
N ASP A 48 5.59 -9.73 -8.12
CA ASP A 48 6.58 -10.80 -8.25
C ASP A 48 7.15 -11.23 -6.88
N TYR A 49 7.23 -10.30 -5.91
CA TYR A 49 7.61 -10.60 -4.52
C TYR A 49 6.60 -11.49 -3.77
N LEU A 50 5.41 -11.68 -4.35
CA LEU A 50 4.26 -12.40 -3.77
C LEU A 50 4.02 -13.74 -4.49
N ASP A 51 4.84 -14.08 -5.48
CA ASP A 51 4.86 -15.40 -6.10
C ASP A 51 5.60 -16.39 -5.18
N PRO A 52 5.04 -17.57 -4.86
CA PRO A 52 5.70 -18.60 -4.05
C PRO A 52 7.04 -19.12 -4.61
N ALA A 53 7.31 -18.94 -5.91
CA ALA A 53 8.58 -19.29 -6.55
C ALA A 53 9.64 -18.18 -6.45
N HIS A 54 9.31 -17.00 -5.93
CA HIS A 54 10.24 -15.89 -5.79
C HIS A 54 11.31 -16.21 -4.73
N ILE A 55 12.59 -15.99 -5.06
CA ILE A 55 13.74 -16.35 -4.22
C ILE A 55 13.75 -15.64 -2.85
N VAL A 56 13.05 -14.50 -2.74
CA VAL A 56 12.79 -13.82 -1.46
C VAL A 56 11.29 -13.83 -1.17
N ALA A 57 10.85 -14.76 -0.34
CA ALA A 57 9.44 -15.00 -0.01
C ALA A 57 8.87 -14.05 1.06
N THR A 58 9.44 -12.84 1.25
CA THR A 58 8.99 -11.88 2.26
C THR A 58 9.03 -10.44 1.78
N VAL A 59 8.10 -9.62 2.31
CA VAL A 59 7.98 -8.18 2.08
C VAL A 59 8.17 -7.40 3.38
N ASN A 60 8.57 -6.14 3.25
CA ASN A 60 8.79 -5.23 4.38
C ASN A 60 7.58 -4.32 4.63
N ALA A 61 6.84 -3.98 3.58
CA ALA A 61 5.63 -3.17 3.63
C ALA A 61 4.70 -3.46 2.43
N VAL A 62 3.46 -2.98 2.48
CA VAL A 62 2.49 -2.98 1.38
C VAL A 62 1.89 -1.59 1.25
N VAL A 63 1.81 -1.05 0.03
CA VAL A 63 1.21 0.27 -0.27
C VAL A 63 -0.17 0.12 -0.91
N LEU A 64 -1.16 0.83 -0.38
CA LEU A 64 -2.52 0.92 -0.93
C LEU A 64 -2.81 2.39 -1.24
N GLY A 65 -2.82 2.78 -2.52
CA GLY A 65 -2.87 4.18 -2.94
C GLY A 65 -4.07 4.59 -3.78
N GLY A 66 -4.29 5.89 -3.86
CA GLY A 66 -5.03 6.57 -4.92
C GLY A 66 -4.16 6.88 -6.14
N GLY A 67 -4.66 7.74 -7.01
CA GLY A 67 -3.94 8.23 -8.20
C GLY A 67 -3.91 7.29 -9.40
N SER A 68 -4.59 6.12 -9.35
CA SER A 68 -4.41 5.03 -10.32
C SER A 68 -2.91 4.71 -10.46
N ARG A 69 -2.41 4.31 -11.64
CA ARG A 69 -1.00 3.96 -11.85
C ARG A 69 -0.01 5.00 -11.32
N PHE A 70 -0.34 6.28 -11.45
CA PHE A 70 0.55 7.38 -11.05
C PHE A 70 0.86 7.43 -9.55
N GLY A 71 0.04 6.81 -8.69
CA GLY A 71 0.32 6.72 -7.25
C GLY A 71 1.51 5.83 -6.90
N GLU A 72 2.07 5.08 -7.86
CA GLU A 72 3.18 4.15 -7.64
C GLU A 72 4.47 4.80 -7.13
N GLU A 73 4.65 6.12 -7.31
CA GLU A 73 5.77 6.87 -6.73
C GLU A 73 5.88 6.71 -5.20
N ALA A 74 4.75 6.51 -4.52
CA ALA A 74 4.72 6.29 -3.08
C ALA A 74 5.49 5.02 -2.65
N ILE A 75 5.58 3.99 -3.50
CA ILE A 75 6.40 2.80 -3.24
C ILE A 75 7.88 3.20 -3.12
N ALA A 76 8.38 4.04 -4.03
CA ALA A 76 9.75 4.56 -3.98
C ALA A 76 10.00 5.46 -2.76
N GLY A 77 8.94 6.00 -2.14
CA GLY A 77 8.97 6.72 -0.87
C GLY A 77 9.17 5.79 0.31
N VAL A 78 8.30 4.78 0.43
CA VAL A 78 8.40 3.72 1.46
C VAL A 78 9.75 3.01 1.38
N MET A 79 10.17 2.58 0.19
CA MET A 79 11.48 1.95 -0.01
C MET A 79 12.63 2.83 0.50
N ARG A 80 12.63 4.14 0.18
CA ARG A 80 13.68 5.07 0.68
C ARG A 80 13.73 5.13 2.20
N VAL A 81 12.56 5.14 2.87
CA VAL A 81 12.49 5.20 4.34
C VAL A 81 12.95 3.88 4.97
N LEU A 82 12.66 2.74 4.34
CA LEU A 82 13.09 1.42 4.80
C LEU A 82 14.60 1.19 4.58
N GLU A 83 15.11 1.54 3.39
CA GLU A 83 16.54 1.50 3.05
C GLU A 83 17.37 2.36 4.02
N ALA A 84 16.96 3.60 4.28
CA ALA A 84 17.61 4.50 5.24
C ALA A 84 17.58 3.99 6.70
N ARG A 85 16.78 2.97 7.01
CA ARG A 85 16.71 2.29 8.30
C ARG A 85 17.42 0.92 8.31
N GLY A 86 18.04 0.51 7.20
CA GLY A 86 18.63 -0.82 7.05
C GLY A 86 17.60 -1.94 7.00
N VAL A 87 16.35 -1.65 6.61
CA VAL A 87 15.25 -2.63 6.53
C VAL A 87 15.04 -3.06 5.08
N GLY A 88 15.38 -4.31 4.76
CA GLY A 88 15.15 -4.91 3.45
C GLY A 88 15.81 -6.28 3.33
N TYR A 89 15.78 -6.88 2.14
CA TYR A 89 16.58 -8.05 1.82
C TYR A 89 18.07 -7.66 1.74
N ALA A 90 18.95 -8.43 2.39
CA ALA A 90 20.38 -8.13 2.41
C ALA A 90 21.04 -8.41 1.05
N ALA A 91 21.42 -7.35 0.34
CA ALA A 91 22.04 -7.38 -0.98
C ALA A 91 23.51 -6.95 -0.90
N GLY A 92 24.32 -7.73 -0.19
CA GLY A 92 25.73 -7.42 0.06
C GLY A 92 25.88 -6.19 0.99
N PRO A 93 26.46 -5.07 0.54
CA PRO A 93 26.68 -3.88 1.37
C PRO A 93 25.42 -3.02 1.60
N THR A 94 24.30 -3.32 0.94
CA THR A 94 23.03 -2.57 1.07
C THR A 94 21.85 -3.50 1.35
N VAL A 95 20.69 -2.92 1.61
CA VAL A 95 19.41 -3.62 1.67
C VAL A 95 18.51 -3.23 0.50
N VAL A 96 17.71 -4.17 0.02
CA VAL A 96 16.66 -3.94 -0.99
C VAL A 96 15.30 -4.16 -0.32
N PRO A 97 14.55 -3.09 0.01
CA PRO A 97 13.22 -3.23 0.60
C PRO A 97 12.23 -3.77 -0.43
N HIS A 98 11.47 -4.80 -0.08
CA HIS A 98 10.40 -5.33 -0.93
C HIS A 98 9.06 -4.75 -0.50
N VAL A 99 8.46 -3.97 -1.42
CA VAL A 99 7.25 -3.18 -1.17
C VAL A 99 6.32 -3.28 -2.38
N PRO A 100 5.46 -4.30 -2.47
CA PRO A 100 4.36 -4.31 -3.43
C PRO A 100 3.34 -3.21 -3.14
N GLY A 101 2.55 -2.85 -4.15
CA GLY A 101 1.43 -1.95 -3.96
C GLY A 101 0.26 -2.17 -4.92
N ALA A 102 -0.88 -1.61 -4.55
CA ALA A 102 -2.11 -1.60 -5.35
C ALA A 102 -2.74 -0.20 -5.31
N PHE A 103 -3.26 0.25 -6.45
CA PHE A 103 -3.74 1.61 -6.63
C PHE A 103 -5.17 1.63 -7.16
N LEU A 104 -6.00 2.51 -6.61
CA LEU A 104 -7.38 2.75 -7.03
C LEU A 104 -7.50 4.03 -7.84
N PHE A 105 -8.52 4.08 -8.69
CA PHE A 105 -8.83 5.24 -9.51
C PHE A 105 -9.72 6.23 -8.74
N ASP A 106 -9.14 7.36 -8.35
CA ASP A 106 -9.82 8.51 -7.72
C ASP A 106 -9.61 9.83 -8.49
N LEU A 107 -8.94 9.79 -9.65
CA LEU A 107 -8.56 10.93 -10.49
C LEU A 107 -9.72 11.81 -11.00
N ASN A 108 -10.97 11.40 -10.76
CA ASN A 108 -12.19 12.14 -11.08
C ASN A 108 -13.02 12.53 -9.84
N VAL A 109 -12.45 12.43 -8.64
CA VAL A 109 -13.11 12.77 -7.37
C VAL A 109 -12.71 14.17 -6.89
N GLY A 110 -11.41 14.47 -6.85
CA GLY A 110 -10.85 15.81 -6.60
C GLY A 110 -10.08 16.32 -7.81
N ASP A 111 -9.01 17.11 -7.60
CA ASP A 111 -8.09 17.47 -8.69
C ASP A 111 -7.21 16.27 -9.08
N GLY A 112 -7.52 15.61 -10.20
CA GLY A 112 -6.74 14.50 -10.77
C GLY A 112 -5.32 14.85 -11.27
N ARG A 113 -4.86 16.10 -11.08
CA ARG A 113 -3.44 16.50 -11.20
C ARG A 113 -2.68 16.33 -9.89
N VAL A 114 -3.37 16.38 -8.75
CA VAL A 114 -2.82 16.09 -7.42
C VAL A 114 -2.91 14.58 -7.18
N ARG A 115 -1.79 13.96 -6.82
CA ARG A 115 -1.61 12.50 -6.80
C ARG A 115 -0.65 12.12 -5.68
N PRO A 116 -0.68 10.86 -5.18
CA PRO A 116 0.30 10.42 -4.20
C PRO A 116 1.72 10.41 -4.79
N THR A 117 2.61 11.18 -4.18
CA THR A 117 4.03 11.29 -4.59
C THR A 117 4.93 10.41 -3.72
N ARG A 118 6.22 10.40 -4.05
CA ARG A 118 7.28 9.81 -3.21
C ARG A 118 7.27 10.33 -1.77
N GLU A 119 7.06 11.62 -1.57
CA GLU A 119 6.99 12.26 -0.25
C GLU A 119 5.73 11.82 0.49
N MET A 120 4.60 11.73 -0.21
CA MET A 120 3.37 11.22 0.38
C MET A 120 3.49 9.74 0.78
N GLY A 121 4.27 8.92 0.06
CA GLY A 121 4.60 7.55 0.46
C GLY A 121 5.58 7.43 1.63
N ALA A 122 6.33 8.48 1.96
CA ALA A 122 7.07 8.57 3.22
C ALA A 122 6.18 9.07 4.38
N GLY A 123 5.12 9.82 4.03
CA GLY A 123 3.84 9.83 4.73
C GLY A 123 3.07 8.53 4.46
N THR A 124 1.75 8.60 4.23
CA THR A 124 0.85 7.49 4.54
C THR A 124 -0.54 7.61 3.87
N GLY A 125 -1.56 6.87 4.35
CA GLY A 125 -3.03 6.98 4.21
C GLY A 125 -3.76 7.41 2.95
N CYS A 126 -4.63 6.53 2.49
CA CYS A 126 -5.53 6.74 1.35
C CYS A 126 -7.02 6.85 1.71
N SER A 127 -7.79 7.34 0.74
CA SER A 127 -9.24 7.24 0.56
C SER A 127 -9.56 6.08 -0.41
N VAL A 128 -10.75 5.45 -0.32
CA VAL A 128 -11.09 4.23 -1.12
C VAL A 128 -12.56 4.25 -1.59
N GLY A 129 -12.83 3.75 -2.82
CA GLY A 129 -14.17 3.42 -3.36
C GLY A 129 -14.15 3.07 -4.85
N LYS A 130 -15.16 2.45 -5.50
CA LYS A 130 -16.48 1.90 -5.06
C LYS A 130 -16.91 0.75 -6.00
N LEU A 131 -17.54 -0.31 -5.47
CA LEU A 131 -17.80 -1.57 -6.21
C LEU A 131 -19.05 -1.59 -7.13
N HIS A 132 -19.99 -0.62 -7.00
CA HIS A 132 -21.35 -0.74 -7.56
C HIS A 132 -21.75 0.36 -8.57
N GLY A 133 -20.78 1.08 -9.14
CA GLY A 133 -20.99 2.13 -10.15
C GLY A 133 -21.29 3.52 -9.57
N ILE A 134 -21.07 4.56 -10.39
CA ILE A 134 -21.07 5.97 -9.95
C ILE A 134 -22.43 6.48 -9.44
N ALA A 135 -23.55 5.85 -9.81
CA ALA A 135 -24.89 6.22 -9.33
C ALA A 135 -25.18 5.77 -7.89
N ARG A 136 -24.48 4.73 -7.38
CA ARG A 136 -24.67 4.18 -6.01
C ARG A 136 -23.50 4.56 -5.09
N ALA A 137 -22.94 5.74 -5.33
CA ALA A 137 -21.60 6.08 -4.94
C ALA A 137 -21.51 6.92 -3.66
N MET A 138 -21.62 6.29 -2.48
CA MET A 138 -21.37 6.96 -1.19
C MET A 138 -19.88 7.31 -0.96
N ARG A 139 -19.56 8.22 -0.02
CA ARG A 139 -18.17 8.47 0.43
C ARG A 139 -17.66 7.19 1.11
N GLY A 140 -16.50 6.70 0.68
CA GLY A 140 -15.79 5.57 1.31
C GLY A 140 -14.60 6.03 2.13
N GLY A 141 -13.72 5.09 2.51
CA GLY A 141 -12.55 5.33 3.35
C GLY A 141 -11.90 4.03 3.79
N ILE A 142 -11.00 4.11 4.77
CA ILE A 142 -10.35 2.95 5.39
C ILE A 142 -11.30 2.27 6.38
N GLY A 143 -11.37 0.94 6.31
CA GLY A 143 -11.99 0.08 7.31
C GLY A 143 -11.01 -0.98 7.78
N SER A 144 -11.08 -1.34 9.06
CA SER A 144 -10.26 -2.42 9.63
C SER A 144 -11.03 -3.12 10.75
N ALA A 145 -10.84 -4.42 10.86
CA ALA A 145 -11.46 -5.28 11.86
C ALA A 145 -10.50 -6.42 12.23
N SER A 146 -10.80 -7.12 13.32
CA SER A 146 -10.02 -8.25 13.82
C SER A 146 -10.94 -9.20 14.57
N VAL A 147 -10.55 -10.48 14.60
CA VAL A 147 -11.19 -11.52 15.40
C VAL A 147 -10.11 -12.50 15.85
N ARG A 148 -10.18 -12.96 17.10
CA ARG A 148 -9.29 -14.02 17.60
C ARG A 148 -9.94 -15.37 17.34
N ILE A 149 -9.25 -16.27 16.66
CA ILE A 149 -9.71 -17.62 16.34
C ILE A 149 -8.86 -18.61 17.14
N GLY A 150 -9.48 -19.36 18.05
CA GLY A 150 -8.79 -20.32 18.92
C GLY A 150 -8.00 -19.66 20.06
N GLY A 151 -8.10 -20.26 21.25
CA GLY A 151 -7.25 -19.99 22.40
C GLY A 151 -6.38 -21.19 22.69
#